data_AF-A0A397IC21-F1
#
_entry.id   AF-A0A397IC21-F1
#
_cell.length_a   1.000
_cell.length_b   1.000
_cell.length_c   1.000
_cell.angle_alpha   90.00
_cell.angle_beta   90.00
_cell.angle_gamma   90.00
#
_symmetry.space_group_name_H-M   'P 1'
#
loop_
_entity.id
_entity.type
_entity.pdbx_description
1 polymer ?
#
loop_
_entity_poly.entity_id
_entity_poly.type
_entity_poly.pdbx_seq_one_letter_code
_entity_poly.pdbx_strand_id
1 'polypeptide(L)'
;MAAARDNRKSVLITGCSPGGIGNSLAREFHRKGLRVFATARDAKQIDDLAALGIETLDLVVDDEESVKSCYSEVEKRLGEKGLDFLVNNAYFSPSRFYRND
;
A
#
# COMPACT_ATOMS: atom_id res chain seq x y z
N MET A 1 20.12 -9.60 -20.40
CA MET A 1 20.64 -9.59 -19.03
C MET A 1 19.46 -9.78 -18.09
N ALA A 2 19.47 -10.80 -17.23
CA ALA A 2 18.43 -10.94 -16.21
C ALA A 2 18.56 -9.75 -15.25
N ALA A 3 17.46 -9.01 -15.03
CA ALA A 3 17.45 -7.93 -14.04
C ALA A 3 17.91 -8.49 -12.68
N ALA A 4 18.73 -7.74 -11.96
CA ALA A 4 19.17 -8.14 -10.63
C ALA A 4 17.95 -8.44 -9.75
N ARG A 5 17.92 -9.61 -9.12
CA ARG A 5 16.82 -10.01 -8.24
C ARG A 5 16.80 -9.10 -7.00
N ASP A 6 15.66 -8.46 -6.75
CA ASP A 6 15.46 -7.69 -5.52
C ASP A 6 15.27 -8.65 -4.33
N ASN A 7 16.27 -8.69 -3.44
CA ASN A 7 16.27 -9.56 -2.27
C ASN A 7 15.59 -8.93 -1.04
N ARG A 8 15.15 -7.67 -1.08
CA ARG A 8 14.44 -7.02 0.04
C ARG A 8 13.14 -7.74 0.37
N LYS A 9 12.79 -7.84 1.66
CA LYS A 9 11.43 -8.27 2.04
C LYS A 9 10.41 -7.24 1.56
N SER A 10 9.25 -7.72 1.14
CA SER A 10 8.18 -6.93 0.54
C SER A 10 6.99 -6.78 1.50
N VAL A 11 6.32 -5.64 1.46
CA VAL A 11 5.11 -5.39 2.26
C VAL A 11 4.08 -4.60 1.46
N LEU A 12 2.82 -5.04 1.49
CA LEU A 12 1.66 -4.28 1.03
C LEU A 12 0.97 -3.68 2.26
N ILE A 13 0.69 -2.39 2.25
CA ILE A 13 0.02 -1.68 3.34
C ILE A 13 -1.24 -1.01 2.79
N THR A 14 -2.39 -1.39 3.33
CA THR A 14 -3.66 -0.78 2.94
C THR A 14 -3.94 0.49 3.74
N GLY A 15 -4.46 1.54 3.08
CA GLY A 15 -4.90 2.77 3.75
C GLY A 15 -3.74 3.67 4.22
N CYS A 16 -2.94 4.16 3.27
CA CYS A 16 -1.74 4.97 3.51
C CYS A 16 -1.96 6.48 3.36
N SER A 17 -3.20 6.96 3.54
CA SER A 17 -3.53 8.39 3.43
C SER A 17 -2.59 9.28 4.26
N PRO A 18 -2.25 10.50 3.79
CA PRO A 18 -1.31 11.39 4.47
C PRO A 18 -1.65 11.61 5.95
N GLY A 19 -0.65 11.51 6.81
CA GLY A 19 -0.81 11.63 8.27
C GLY A 19 -1.42 10.42 8.98
N GLY A 20 -1.83 9.37 8.26
CA GLY A 20 -2.38 8.15 8.84
C GLY A 20 -1.33 7.15 9.35
N ILE A 21 -1.82 6.11 10.03
CA ILE A 21 -0.99 4.99 10.53
C ILE A 21 -0.29 4.27 9.37
N GLY A 22 -1.02 3.96 8.29
CA GLY A 22 -0.46 3.31 7.11
C GLY A 22 0.66 4.12 6.45
N ASN A 23 0.52 5.45 6.36
CA ASN A 23 1.55 6.35 5.83
C ASN A 23 2.83 6.30 6.67
N SER A 24 2.69 6.35 7.99
CA SER A 24 3.81 6.25 8.92
C SER A 24 4.52 4.88 8.85
N LEU A 25 3.74 3.80 8.74
CA LEU A 25 4.28 2.45 8.55
C LEU A 25 5.03 2.32 7.22
N ALA A 26 4.51 2.87 6.14
CA ALA A 26 5.16 2.85 4.83
C ALA A 26 6.54 3.50 4.89
N ARG A 27 6.65 4.68 5.53
CA ARG A 27 7.91 5.40 5.76
C ARG A 27 8.89 4.57 6.58
N GLU A 28 8.42 3.97 7.67
CA GLU A 28 9.29 3.21 8.58
C GLU A 28 9.78 1.90 7.96
N PHE A 29 8.93 1.15 7.26
CA PHE A 29 9.35 -0.05 6.53
C PHE A 29 10.32 0.27 5.41
N HIS A 30 10.07 1.35 4.66
CA HIS A 30 10.98 1.82 3.63
C HIS A 30 12.36 2.19 4.22
N ARG A 31 12.38 2.94 5.34
CA ARG A 31 13.60 3.28 6.08
C ARG A 31 14.38 2.06 6.57
N LYS A 32 13.68 0.96 6.89
CA LYS A 32 14.29 -0.34 7.25
C LYS A 32 14.74 -1.17 6.05
N GLY A 33 14.63 -0.63 4.83
CA GLY A 33 15.10 -1.29 3.61
C GLY A 33 14.14 -2.34 3.04
N LEU A 34 12.85 -2.31 3.42
CA LEU A 34 11.84 -3.14 2.76
C LEU A 34 11.42 -2.52 1.43
N ARG A 35 10.93 -3.37 0.54
CA ARG A 35 10.18 -2.96 -0.65
C ARG A 35 8.73 -2.74 -0.26
N VAL A 36 8.25 -1.51 -0.33
CA VAL A 36 6.93 -1.13 0.19
C VAL A 36 5.99 -0.83 -0.96
N PHE A 37 4.81 -1.46 -0.94
CA PHE A 37 3.65 -1.13 -1.76
C PHE A 37 2.62 -0.43 -0.86
N ALA A 38 2.60 0.90 -0.88
CA ALA A 38 1.65 1.71 -0.13
C ALA A 38 0.39 1.93 -0.96
N THR A 39 -0.79 1.71 -0.39
CA THR A 39 -2.04 1.87 -1.13
C THR A 39 -2.99 2.89 -0.52
N ALA A 40 -3.72 3.59 -1.38
CA ALA A 40 -4.81 4.49 -1.05
C ALA A 40 -5.90 4.36 -2.13
N ARG A 41 -7.08 4.95 -1.90
CA ARG A 41 -8.15 4.93 -2.92
C ARG A 41 -7.76 5.64 -4.21
N ASP A 42 -6.88 6.63 -4.10
CA ASP A 42 -6.23 7.32 -5.22
C ASP A 42 -4.75 7.50 -4.84
N ALA A 43 -3.87 6.82 -5.56
CA ALA A 43 -2.43 6.83 -5.34
C ALA A 43 -1.82 8.23 -5.52
N LYS A 44 -2.48 9.13 -6.24
CA LYS A 44 -2.04 10.53 -6.36
C LYS A 44 -2.13 11.28 -5.03
N GLN A 45 -2.95 10.81 -4.09
CA GLN A 45 -3.08 11.42 -2.76
C GLN A 45 -1.98 11.00 -1.78
N ILE A 46 -1.10 10.07 -2.18
CA ILE A 46 0.05 9.61 -1.39
C ILE A 46 1.36 9.85 -2.16
N ASP A 47 1.42 10.95 -2.92
CA ASP A 47 2.59 11.40 -3.67
C ASP A 47 3.78 11.70 -2.77
N ASP A 48 3.53 12.07 -1.51
CA ASP A 48 4.51 12.21 -0.44
C ASP A 48 5.31 10.92 -0.17
N LEU A 49 4.71 9.74 -0.38
CA LEU A 49 5.38 8.45 -0.31
C LEU A 49 6.11 8.13 -1.62
N ALA A 50 5.49 8.41 -2.76
CA ALA A 50 6.10 8.22 -4.08
C ALA A 50 7.40 9.04 -4.23
N ALA A 51 7.43 10.26 -3.69
CA ALA A 51 8.60 11.13 -3.65
C ALA A 51 9.78 10.54 -2.85
N LEU A 52 9.53 9.58 -1.95
CA LEU A 52 10.56 8.81 -1.24
C LEU A 52 11.04 7.58 -2.02
N GLY A 53 10.48 7.30 -3.20
CA GLY A 53 10.75 6.07 -3.94
C GLY A 53 9.97 4.85 -3.42
N ILE A 54 8.89 5.07 -2.66
CA ILE A 54 7.94 4.01 -2.29
C ILE A 54 7.00 3.76 -3.46
N GLU A 55 6.67 2.50 -3.71
CA GLU A 55 5.72 2.13 -4.76
C GLU A 55 4.29 2.39 -4.27
N THR A 56 3.54 3.21 -4.99
CA THR A 56 2.16 3.57 -4.65
C THR A 56 1.17 2.93 -5.62
N LEU A 57 0.06 2.38 -5.11
CA LEU A 57 -0.98 1.73 -5.91
C LEU A 57 -2.38 2.16 -5.46
N ASP A 58 -3.31 2.16 -6.40
CA ASP A 58 -4.74 2.34 -6.11
C ASP A 58 -5.31 1.08 -5.45
N LEU A 59 -6.09 1.26 -4.38
CA LEU A 59 -6.84 0.19 -3.73
C LEU A 59 -8.08 0.75 -3.01
N VAL A 60 -9.24 0.24 -3.42
CA VAL A 60 -10.51 0.34 -2.72
C VAL A 60 -10.81 -1.05 -2.14
N VAL A 61 -10.67 -1.20 -0.82
CA VAL A 61 -10.64 -2.53 -0.17
C VAL A 61 -11.99 -3.26 -0.18
N ASP A 62 -13.08 -2.53 -0.37
CA ASP A 62 -14.45 -3.04 -0.50
C ASP A 62 -14.92 -3.20 -1.96
N ASP A 63 -14.01 -3.03 -2.93
CA ASP A 63 -14.24 -3.25 -4.35
C ASP A 63 -13.38 -4.42 -4.86
N GLU A 64 -14.04 -5.50 -5.29
CA GLU A 64 -13.40 -6.73 -5.75
C GLU A 64 -12.53 -6.50 -7.01
N GLU A 65 -12.93 -5.63 -7.93
CA GLU A 65 -12.16 -5.35 -9.14
C GLU A 65 -10.90 -4.56 -8.79
N SER A 66 -11.01 -3.61 -7.86
CA SER A 66 -9.86 -2.87 -7.33
C SER A 66 -8.86 -3.80 -6.63
N VAL A 67 -9.35 -4.73 -5.79
CA VAL A 67 -8.50 -5.72 -5.11
C VAL A 67 -7.78 -6.62 -6.12
N LYS A 68 -8.49 -7.14 -7.13
CA LYS A 68 -7.89 -7.99 -8.18
C LYS A 68 -6.83 -7.24 -9.00
N SER A 69 -7.09 -5.97 -9.32
CA SER A 69 -6.17 -5.12 -10.07
C SER A 69 -4.90 -4.84 -9.26
N CYS A 70 -5.03 -4.47 -7.99
CA CYS A 70 -3.90 -4.27 -7.08
C CYS A 70 -3.10 -5.57 -6.90
N TYR A 71 -3.78 -6.71 -6.70
CA TYR A 71 -3.14 -8.02 -6.60
C TYR A 71 -2.31 -8.33 -7.85
N SER A 72 -2.90 -8.19 -9.04
CA SER A 72 -2.24 -8.52 -10.31
C SER A 72 -0.99 -7.67 -10.53
N GLU A 73 -1.04 -6.39 -10.16
CA GLU A 73 0.11 -5.50 -10.28
C GLU A 73 1.22 -5.85 -9.28
N VAL A 74 0.88 -6.19 -8.03
CA VAL A 74 1.84 -6.63 -7.01
C VAL A 74 2.47 -7.97 -7.39
N GLU A 75 1.66 -8.93 -7.86
CA GLU A 75 2.10 -10.25 -8.34
C GLU A 75 3.07 -10.10 -9.51
N LYS A 76 2.71 -9.31 -10.53
CA LYS A 76 3.59 -9.02 -11.67
C LYS A 76 4.92 -8.42 -11.24
N ARG A 77 4.92 -7.55 -10.23
CA ARG A 77 6.11 -6.86 -9.73
C ARG A 77 7.01 -7.72 -8.85
N LEU A 78 6.45 -8.71 -8.15
CA LEU A 78 7.18 -9.60 -7.25
C LEU A 78 7.57 -10.93 -7.92
N GLY A 79 6.83 -11.34 -8.95
CA GLY A 79 7.00 -12.63 -9.61
C GLY A 79 6.91 -13.79 -8.62
N GLU A 80 7.72 -14.83 -8.87
CA GLU A 80 7.75 -16.05 -8.06
C GLU A 80 8.10 -15.82 -6.57
N LYS A 81 8.71 -14.69 -6.22
CA LYS A 81 9.06 -14.37 -4.83
C LYS A 81 7.82 -14.20 -3.95
N GLY A 82 6.75 -13.66 -4.52
CA GLY A 82 5.54 -13.30 -3.78
C GLY A 82 5.76 -12.22 -2.72
N LEU A 83 4.71 -12.01 -1.92
CA LEU A 83 4.63 -10.97 -0.89
C LEU A 83 4.99 -11.56 0.49
N ASP A 84 5.90 -10.91 1.22
CA ASP A 84 6.29 -11.37 2.57
C ASP A 84 5.30 -10.92 3.66
N PHE A 85 4.73 -9.72 3.52
CA PHE A 85 3.85 -9.12 4.53
C PHE A 85 2.65 -8.41 3.90
N LEU A 86 1.50 -8.55 4.56
CA LEU A 86 0.29 -7.77 4.30
C LEU A 86 -0.15 -7.07 5.58
N VAL A 87 -0.32 -5.75 5.50
CA VAL A 87 -0.85 -4.93 6.60
C VAL A 87 -2.24 -4.44 6.21
N ASN A 88 -3.27 -5.10 6.75
CA ASN A 88 -4.68 -4.71 6.60
C ASN A 88 -5.01 -3.55 7.56
N ASN A 89 -4.66 -2.33 7.17
CA ASN A 89 -4.84 -1.13 7.99
C ASN A 89 -5.99 -0.22 7.52
N ALA A 90 -6.42 -0.32 6.25
CA ALA A 90 -7.48 0.53 5.71
C ALA A 90 -8.75 0.48 6.57
N TYR A 91 -9.22 1.66 6.98
CA TYR A 91 -10.45 1.84 7.73
C TYR A 91 -11.08 3.18 7.34
N PHE A 92 -12.40 3.25 7.41
CA PHE A 92 -13.16 4.48 7.23
C PHE A 92 -14.27 4.54 8.27
N SER A 93 -14.39 5.68 8.94
CA SER A 93 -15.54 5.97 9.79
C SER A 93 -16.45 6.98 9.09
N PRO A 94 -17.71 6.65 8.80
CA PRO A 94 -18.66 7.61 8.27
C PRO A 94 -18.95 8.70 9.31
N SER A 95 -18.79 9.97 8.91
CA SER A 95 -18.91 11.16 9.76
C SER A 95 -20.33 11.45 10.30
N ARG A 96 -21.29 10.53 10.14
CA ARG A 96 -22.72 10.74 10.45
C ARG A 96 -23.33 9.80 11.51
N PHE A 97 -22.58 8.88 12.10
CA PHE A 97 -23.13 7.93 13.08
C PHE A 97 -23.06 8.39 14.55
N TYR A 98 -22.57 9.60 14.84
CA TYR A 98 -22.48 10.17 16.19
C TYR A 98 -23.18 11.54 16.31
N ARG A 99 -24.32 11.74 15.66
CA ARG A 99 -25.27 12.76 16.14
C ARG A 99 -26.36 12.03 16.92
N ASN A 100 -26.36 12.25 18.23
CA ASN A 100 -27.56 12.08 19.05
C ASN A 100 -28.42 13.32 18.80
N ASP A 101 -29.15 13.32 17.69
CA ASP A 101 -30.38 14.08 17.55
C ASP A 101 -31.57 13.22 18.01
#